data_AF-A0A932Y4I2-F1
#
_entry.id   AF-A0A932Y4I2-F1
#
_cell.length_a   1.000
_cell.length_b   1.000
_cell.length_c   1.000
_cell.angle_alpha   90.00
_cell.angle_beta   90.00
_cell.angle_gamma   90.00
#
_symmetry.space_group_name_H-M   'P 1'
#
loop_
_entity.id
_entity.type
_entity.pdbx_description
1 polymer ?
#
loop_
_entity_poly.entity_id
_entity_poly.type
_entity_poly.pdbx_seq_one_letter_code
_entity_poly.pdbx_strand_id
1 'polypeptide(L)' 'MALHIHVTSPDGEAKFWLEPVVALAEHYGLLSKEIKEIQKIIEEHYDEIKKAWKTHFKH' A
#
# COMPACT_ATOMS: atom_id res chain seq x y z
N MET A 1 11.16 -11.79 -0.77
CA MET A 1 10.70 -10.38 -0.72
C MET A 1 9.28 -10.38 -0.16
N ALA A 2 8.96 -9.49 0.76
CA ALA A 2 7.59 -9.36 1.29
C ALA A 2 6.78 -8.41 0.40
N LEU A 3 5.53 -8.77 0.11
CA LEU A 3 4.63 -8.02 -0.77
C LEU A 3 4.28 -6.67 -0.11
N HIS A 4 4.75 -5.57 -0.71
CA HIS A 4 4.44 -4.23 -0.23
C HIS A 4 4.33 -3.24 -1.38
N ILE A 5 3.63 -2.14 -1.09
CA ILE A 5 3.49 -1.00 -1.99
C ILE A 5 3.86 0.28 -1.24
N HIS A 6 4.31 1.29 -1.99
CA HIS A 6 4.47 2.65 -1.52
C HIS A 6 3.39 3.52 -2.17
N VAL A 7 2.79 4.37 -1.37
CA VAL A 7 1.81 5.38 -1.77
C VAL A 7 2.43 6.73 -1.48
N THR A 8 2.63 7.54 -2.52
CA THR A 8 3.26 8.85 -2.42
C THR A 8 2.24 9.94 -2.70
N SER A 9 2.22 10.98 -1.88
CA SER A 9 1.44 12.20 -2.08
C SER A 9 2.37 13.43 -2.02
N PRO A 10 1.88 14.63 -2.40
CA PRO A 10 2.65 15.87 -2.24
C PRO A 10 3.05 16.15 -0.79
N ASP A 11 2.23 15.71 0.15
CA ASP A 11 2.36 16.00 1.58
C ASP A 11 3.15 14.92 2.34
N GLY A 12 3.34 13.73 1.75
CA GLY A 12 4.01 12.63 2.43
C GLY A 12 4.00 11.29 1.70
N GLU A 13 4.34 10.23 2.42
CA GLU A 13 4.38 8.87 1.89
C GLU A 13 3.86 7.85 2.91
N ALA A 14 3.33 6.74 2.41
CA ALA A 14 2.95 5.59 3.21
C ALA A 14 3.40 4.29 2.54
N LYS A 15 3.88 3.36 3.36
CA LYS A 15 4.23 2.01 2.97
C LYS A 15 3.26 1.02 3.58
N PHE A 16 2.72 0.13 2.75
CA PHE A 16 1.80 -0.91 3.18
C PHE A 16 2.31 -2.30 2.82
N TRP A 17 2.27 -3.22 3.78
CA TRP A 17 2.33 -4.65 3.52
C TRP A 17 0.99 -5.12 2.95
N LEU A 18 1.02 -6.04 2.00
CA LEU A 18 -0.20 -6.64 1.42
C LEU A 18 -0.45 -8.07 1.91
N GLU A 19 0.57 -8.72 2.48
CA GLU A 19 0.46 -10.08 3.00
C GLU A 19 1.16 -10.19 4.36
N PRO A 20 0.61 -10.97 5.31
CA PRO A 20 -0.63 -11.76 5.22
C PRO A 20 -1.93 -10.94 5.28
N VAL A 21 -1.85 -9.66 5.68
CA VAL A 21 -2.96 -8.71 5.74
C VAL A 21 -2.47 -7.34 5.28
N VAL A 22 -3.39 -6.51 4.78
CA VAL A 22 -3.08 -5.10 4.49
C VAL A 22 -2.76 -4.40 5.81
N ALA A 23 -1.53 -3.95 5.96
CA ALA A 23 -1.07 -3.30 7.18
C ALA A 23 -0.09 -2.17 6.87
N LEU A 24 -0.26 -1.04 7.57
CA LEU A 24 0.67 0.07 7.49
C LEU A 24 2.02 -0.34 8.09
N ALA A 25 3.07 -0.21 7.30
CA ALA A 25 4.45 -0.48 7.72
C ALA A 25 5.12 0.80 8.25
N GLU A 26 4.98 1.89 7.51
CA GLU A 26 5.61 3.18 7.78
C GLU A 26 4.82 4.28 7.08
N HIS A 27 4.80 5.48 7.66
CA HIS A 27 4.31 6.67 6.98
C HIS A 27 4.99 7.92 7.51
N TYR A 28 5.04 8.95 6.66
CA TYR A 28 5.52 10.28 7.01
C TYR A 28 4.65 11.33 6.31
N GLY A 29 4.42 12.47 6.97
CA GLY A 29 3.69 13.62 6.41
C GLY A 29 2.16 13.45 6.30
N LEU A 30 1.66 12.22 6.26
CA LEU A 30 0.24 11.91 6.10
C LEU A 30 -0.51 11.86 7.44
N LEU A 31 -1.71 12.42 7.46
CA LEU A 31 -2.62 12.38 8.61
C LEU A 31 -3.29 11.01 8.74
N SER A 32 -3.69 10.65 9.96
CA SER A 32 -4.35 9.35 10.22
C SER A 32 -5.63 9.13 9.40
N LYS A 33 -6.33 10.20 8.98
CA LYS A 33 -7.51 10.10 8.10
C LYS A 33 -7.11 9.66 6.68
N GLU A 34 -6.00 10.18 6.16
CA GLU A 34 -5.48 9.88 4.82
C GLU A 34 -4.95 8.46 4.78
N ILE A 35 -4.23 8.04 5.83
CA ILE A 35 -3.79 6.65 5.99
C ILE A 35 -4.96 5.67 5.94
N LYS A 36 -6.07 5.97 6.62
CA LYS A 36 -7.28 5.13 6.60
C LYS A 36 -7.93 5.08 5.22
N GLU A 37 -7.98 6.22 4.53
CA GLU A 37 -8.53 6.30 3.17
C GLU A 37 -7.67 5.50 2.19
N ILE A 38 -6.34 5.66 2.26
CA ILE A 38 -5.39 4.89 1.47
C ILE A 38 -5.56 3.40 1.75
N GLN A 39 -5.61 2.99 3.02
CA GLN A 39 -5.80 1.59 3.38
C GLN A 39 -7.10 1.04 2.78
N LYS A 40 -8.21 1.78 2.87
CA LYS A 40 -9.50 1.39 2.29
C LYS A 40 -9.40 1.19 0.78
N ILE A 41 -8.75 2.12 0.06
CA ILE A 41 -8.54 2.01 -1.39
C ILE A 41 -7.70 0.76 -1.72
N ILE A 42 -6.66 0.48 -0.93
CA ILE A 42 -5.82 -0.71 -1.11
C ILE A 42 -6.64 -1.99 -0.92
N GLU A 43 -7.50 -2.03 0.10
CA GLU A 43 -8.36 -3.18 0.38
C GLU A 43 -9.41 -3.38 -0.71
N GLU A 44 -10.04 -2.30 -1.20
CA GLU A 44 -11.03 -2.33 -2.29
C GLU A 44 -10.43 -2.83 -3.61
N HIS A 45 -9.16 -2.51 -3.88
CA HIS A 45 -8.45 -2.90 -5.11
C HIS A 45 -7.39 -4.00 -4.88
N TYR A 46 -7.49 -4.75 -3.78
CA TYR A 46 -6.42 -5.66 -3.33
C TYR A 46 -5.98 -6.66 -4.40
N ASP A 47 -6.94 -7.33 -5.05
CA ASP A 47 -6.64 -8.37 -6.04
C ASP A 47 -5.93 -7.81 -7.28
N GLU A 48 -6.33 -6.61 -7.72
CA GLU A 48 -5.72 -5.91 -8.85
C GLU A 48 -4.28 -5.51 -8.53
N ILE A 49 -4.07 -4.87 -7.38
CA ILE A 49 -2.76 -4.45 -6.90
C ILE A 49 -1.84 -5.67 -6.74
N LYS A 50 -2.33 -6.75 -6.13
CA LYS A 50 -1.57 -8.00 -5.95
C LYS A 50 -1.18 -8.63 -7.28
N LYS A 51 -2.09 -8.65 -8.25
CA LYS A 51 -1.81 -9.18 -9.60
C LYS A 51 -0.79 -8.32 -10.34
N ALA A 52 -0.92 -7.00 -10.28
CA ALA A 52 0.04 -6.06 -10.86
C ALA A 52 1.42 -6.25 -10.25
N TRP A 53 1.51 -6.27 -8.91
CA TRP A 53 2.76 -6.50 -8.18
C TRP A 53 3.43 -7.81 -8.61
N LYS A 54 2.67 -8.92 -8.62
CA LYS A 54 3.18 -10.23 -9.06
C LYS A 54 3.65 -10.25 -10.51
N THR A 55 3.14 -9.35 -11.35
CA THR A 55 3.55 -9.20 -12.75
C THR A 55 4.83 -8.37 -12.86
N HIS A 56 4.91 -7.25 -12.12
CA HIS A 56 6.06 -6.35 -12.10
C HIS A 56 7.32 -6.99 -11.50
N PHE A 57 7.18 -7.79 -10.43
CA PHE A 57 8.29 -8.43 -9.73
C PHE A 57 8.52 -9.89 -10.14
N LYS A 58 8.03 -10.31 -11.32
CA LYS A 58 8.11 -11.70 -11.80
C LYS A 58 9.44 -12.08 -12.51
N HIS A 59 10.53 -11.38 -12.24
CA HIS A 59 11.84 -11.64 -12.86
C HIS A 59 12.83 -12.27 -11.87
#